data_AF-A0A9W8L2G8-F1
#
_entry.id   AF-A0A9W8L2G8-F1
#
_cell.length_a   1.000
_cell.length_b   1.000
_cell.length_c   1.000
_cell.angle_alpha   90.00
_cell.angle_beta   90.00
_cell.angle_gamma   90.00
#
_symmetry.space_group_name_H-M   'P 1'
#
loop_
_entity.id
_entity.type
_entity.pdbx_description
1 polymer ?
#
loop_
_entity_poly.entity_id
_entity_poly.type
_entity_poly.pdbx_seq_one_letter_code
_entity_poly.pdbx_strand_id
1 'polypeptide(L)'
;MTSGGIEPVFIAANLYNSESVLPNMAAQLLALADTLGHTRLFVSIYENGSRDKTKEILNRFNETLTALGIPHRVIADDRPKPKHTHRIEYLATLRNLALEPLYSSNTAYGRVVYLNDMFFCLTDLLELVFQSQAHRAHLTCAEDFELKHGSLTFYDTWVARDILGHAFKKQPFNIADDGAAKVAQMKSRPFQ
;
A
#
# COMPACT_ATOMS: atom_id res chain seq x y z
N MET A 1 12.45 -19.05 20.92
CA MET A 1 12.62 -19.59 19.56
C MET A 1 11.24 -19.64 18.93
N THR A 2 10.83 -18.59 18.23
CA THR A 2 9.58 -18.63 17.45
C THR A 2 9.92 -19.19 16.07
N SER A 3 9.16 -20.21 15.67
CA SER A 3 9.29 -20.97 14.43
C SER A 3 9.38 -20.08 13.19
N GLY A 4 10.39 -20.31 12.33
CA GLY A 4 10.66 -19.58 11.09
C GLY A 4 9.66 -19.84 9.96
N GLY A 5 8.36 -19.70 10.23
CA GLY A 5 7.32 -19.66 9.20
C GLY A 5 7.08 -18.22 8.71
N ILE A 6 6.78 -18.05 7.43
CA ILE A 6 6.31 -16.77 6.87
C ILE A 6 5.06 -16.33 7.63
N GLU A 7 5.12 -15.17 8.30
CA GLU A 7 4.01 -14.60 9.08
C GLU A 7 2.85 -14.16 8.16
N PRO A 8 1.59 -14.23 8.60
CA PRO A 8 0.46 -13.72 7.81
C PRO A 8 0.57 -12.21 7.56
N VAL A 9 0.14 -11.78 6.37
CA VAL A 9 0.16 -10.37 5.93
C VAL A 9 -1.27 -9.89 5.72
N PHE A 10 -1.59 -8.72 6.27
CA PHE A 10 -2.85 -8.02 6.03
C PHE A 10 -2.63 -6.91 5.00
N ILE A 11 -3.34 -6.96 3.88
CA ILE A 11 -3.37 -5.91 2.88
C ILE A 11 -4.58 -5.03 3.14
N ALA A 12 -4.37 -3.72 3.18
CA ALA A 12 -5.42 -2.71 3.25
C ALA A 12 -5.28 -1.74 2.06
N ALA A 13 -6.39 -1.34 1.44
CA ALA A 13 -6.38 -0.27 0.45
C ALA A 13 -7.67 0.55 0.50
N ASN A 14 -7.57 1.85 0.22
CA ASN A 14 -8.71 2.70 -0.08
C ASN A 14 -8.61 3.24 -1.51
N LEU A 15 -9.66 3.10 -2.32
CA LEU A 15 -9.61 3.40 -3.76
C LEU A 15 -10.70 4.38 -4.20
N TYR A 16 -10.38 5.20 -5.20
CA TYR A 16 -11.29 6.13 -5.85
C TYR A 16 -10.82 6.42 -7.28
N ASN A 17 -11.62 6.08 -8.29
CA ASN A 17 -11.27 6.24 -9.71
C ASN A 17 -9.90 5.64 -10.07
N SER A 18 -9.71 4.37 -9.73
CA SER A 18 -8.46 3.64 -9.87
C SER A 18 -8.48 2.63 -11.02
N GLU A 19 -9.34 2.82 -12.04
CA GLU A 19 -9.50 1.89 -13.18
C GLU A 19 -8.17 1.52 -13.85
N SER A 20 -7.25 2.47 -13.99
CA SER A 20 -5.96 2.25 -14.65
C SER A 20 -4.96 1.43 -13.83
N VAL A 21 -5.04 1.50 -12.50
CA VAL A 21 -4.09 0.88 -11.57
C VAL A 21 -4.55 -0.52 -11.18
N LEU A 22 -5.86 -0.68 -11.04
CA LEU A 22 -6.45 -1.85 -10.40
C LEU A 22 -6.13 -3.19 -11.09
N PRO A 23 -6.02 -3.30 -12.43
CA PRO A 23 -5.58 -4.55 -13.07
C PRO A 23 -4.17 -4.98 -12.64
N ASN A 24 -3.23 -4.03 -12.49
CA ASN A 24 -1.89 -4.32 -12.01
C ASN A 24 -1.94 -4.73 -10.53
N MET A 25 -2.62 -3.95 -9.69
CA MET A 25 -2.76 -4.26 -8.26
C MET A 25 -3.36 -5.67 -8.03
N ALA A 26 -4.44 -6.01 -8.74
CA ALA A 26 -5.06 -7.33 -8.65
C ALA A 26 -4.06 -8.45 -9.02
N ALA A 27 -3.36 -8.31 -10.14
CA ALA A 27 -2.37 -9.30 -10.59
C ALA A 27 -1.24 -9.48 -9.56
N GLN A 28 -0.72 -8.39 -8.99
CA GLN A 28 0.36 -8.48 -8.00
C GLN A 28 -0.11 -9.07 -6.67
N LEU A 29 -1.34 -8.77 -6.24
CA LEU A 29 -1.90 -9.35 -5.01
C LEU A 29 -2.18 -10.86 -5.15
N LEU A 30 -2.61 -11.32 -6.33
CA LEU A 30 -2.72 -12.74 -6.61
C LEU A 30 -1.35 -13.43 -6.59
N ALA A 31 -0.36 -12.84 -7.25
CA ALA A 31 1.00 -13.38 -7.23
C ALA A 31 1.62 -13.37 -5.81
N LEU A 32 1.26 -12.39 -4.99
CA LEU A 32 1.64 -12.36 -3.57
C LEU A 32 0.97 -13.49 -2.78
N ALA A 33 -0.32 -13.76 -3.03
CA ALA A 33 -1.03 -14.88 -2.42
C ALA A 33 -0.40 -16.23 -2.82
N ASP A 34 -0.04 -16.41 -4.09
CA ASP A 34 0.68 -17.60 -4.57
C ASP A 34 2.03 -17.77 -3.87
N THR A 35 2.72 -16.66 -3.61
CA THR A 35 4.06 -16.67 -2.99
C THR A 35 4.01 -16.94 -1.48
N LEU A 36 3.10 -16.29 -0.74
CA LEU A 36 3.01 -16.41 0.72
C LEU A 36 2.14 -17.60 1.15
N GLY A 37 1.24 -18.05 0.29
CA GLY A 37 0.16 -18.99 0.56
C GLY A 37 -1.17 -18.26 0.76
N HIS A 38 -2.23 -18.74 0.10
CA HIS A 38 -3.54 -18.07 0.02
C HIS A 38 -4.16 -17.78 1.39
N THR A 39 -3.96 -18.65 2.38
CA THR A 39 -4.51 -18.49 3.73
C THR A 39 -3.69 -17.57 4.63
N ARG A 40 -2.49 -17.15 4.19
CA ARG A 40 -1.60 -16.23 4.91
C ARG A 40 -1.73 -14.79 4.43
N LEU A 41 -2.52 -14.53 3.40
CA LEU A 41 -2.80 -13.20 2.90
C LEU A 41 -4.26 -12.86 3.18
N PHE A 42 -4.52 -11.74 3.84
CA PHE A 42 -5.86 -11.16 3.90
C PHE A 42 -5.91 -9.90 3.03
N VAL A 43 -6.90 -9.79 2.15
CA VAL A 43 -7.06 -8.61 1.26
C VAL A 43 -8.28 -7.79 1.66
N SER A 44 -8.07 -6.59 2.19
CA SER A 44 -9.12 -5.64 2.56
C SER A 44 -9.09 -4.42 1.66
N ILE A 45 -10.14 -4.20 0.86
CA ILE A 45 -10.23 -3.07 -0.07
C ILE A 45 -11.53 -2.33 0.18
N TYR A 46 -11.43 -1.02 0.40
CA TYR A 46 -12.57 -0.13 0.50
C TYR A 46 -12.55 0.88 -0.64
N GLU A 47 -13.53 0.80 -1.52
CA GLU A 47 -13.74 1.76 -2.60
C GLU A 47 -14.93 2.66 -2.27
N ASN A 48 -14.82 3.96 -2.58
CA ASN A 48 -15.89 4.91 -2.33
C ASN A 48 -16.24 5.80 -3.54
N GLY A 49 -17.41 5.60 -4.13
CA GLY A 49 -18.04 6.56 -5.04
C GLY A 49 -17.32 6.77 -6.38
N SER A 50 -16.49 5.83 -6.83
CA SER A 50 -15.84 5.86 -8.15
C SER A 50 -16.86 5.97 -9.27
N ARG A 51 -16.47 6.66 -10.33
CA ARG A 51 -17.29 6.97 -11.51
C ARG A 51 -16.78 6.31 -12.79
N ASP A 52 -15.60 5.71 -12.72
CA ASP A 52 -14.99 4.92 -13.77
C ASP A 52 -15.28 3.42 -13.55
N LYS A 53 -14.58 2.51 -14.24
CA LYS A 53 -14.82 1.06 -14.11
C LYS A 53 -14.21 0.42 -12.85
N THR A 54 -13.71 1.19 -11.89
CA THR A 54 -13.10 0.65 -10.65
C THR A 54 -14.00 -0.40 -9.99
N LYS A 55 -15.30 -0.11 -9.85
CA LYS A 55 -16.27 -1.02 -9.22
C LYS A 55 -16.43 -2.35 -9.96
N GLU A 56 -16.50 -2.29 -11.29
CA GLU A 56 -16.63 -3.50 -12.11
C GLU A 56 -15.40 -4.39 -11.95
N ILE A 57 -14.20 -3.80 -11.98
CA ILE A 57 -12.93 -4.52 -11.83
C ILE A 57 -12.82 -5.10 -10.42
N LEU A 58 -13.21 -4.36 -9.38
CA LEU A 58 -13.23 -4.85 -7.99
C LEU A 58 -14.18 -6.03 -7.79
N ASN A 59 -15.37 -6.01 -8.40
CA ASN A 59 -16.31 -7.13 -8.29
C ASN A 59 -15.72 -8.42 -8.89
N ARG A 60 -15.10 -8.33 -10.08
CA ARG A 60 -14.40 -9.47 -10.70
C ARG A 60 -13.21 -9.95 -9.86
N PHE A 61 -12.47 -9.03 -9.27
CA PHE A 61 -11.36 -9.37 -8.38
C PHE A 61 -11.85 -10.08 -7.11
N ASN A 62 -12.95 -9.61 -6.51
CA ASN A 62 -13.59 -10.23 -5.36
C ASN A 62 -14.05 -11.68 -5.65
N GLU A 63 -14.65 -11.91 -6.81
CA GLU A 63 -15.01 -13.26 -7.28
C GLU A 63 -13.76 -14.15 -7.43
N THR A 64 -12.67 -13.60 -7.96
CA THR A 64 -11.39 -14.32 -8.12
C THR A 64 -10.78 -14.71 -6.77
N LEU A 65 -10.73 -13.77 -5.81
CA LEU A 65 -10.25 -14.05 -4.45
C LEU A 65 -11.10 -15.13 -3.77
N THR A 66 -12.42 -15.09 -3.96
CA THR A 66 -13.35 -16.10 -3.45
C THR A 66 -13.06 -17.48 -4.06
N ALA A 67 -12.94 -17.56 -5.39
CA ALA A 67 -12.68 -18.81 -6.10
C ALA A 67 -11.34 -19.46 -5.70
N LEU A 68 -10.34 -18.65 -5.35
CA LEU A 68 -9.03 -19.11 -4.90
C LEU A 68 -8.94 -19.37 -3.38
N GLY A 69 -10.01 -19.11 -2.63
CA GLY A 69 -10.04 -19.29 -1.18
C GLY A 69 -9.13 -18.32 -0.42
N ILE A 70 -8.83 -17.15 -0.99
CA ILE A 70 -8.03 -16.10 -0.35
C ILE A 70 -8.95 -15.30 0.58
N PRO A 71 -8.68 -15.21 1.90
CA PRO A 71 -9.46 -14.38 2.82
C PRO A 71 -9.48 -12.91 2.40
N HIS A 72 -10.66 -12.30 2.32
CA HIS A 72 -10.79 -10.93 1.85
C HIS A 72 -12.05 -10.23 2.33
N ARG A 73 -12.06 -8.91 2.18
CA ARG A 73 -13.25 -8.05 2.22
C ARG A 73 -13.08 -6.94 1.19
N VAL A 74 -13.87 -6.97 0.13
CA VAL A 74 -13.91 -5.90 -0.88
C VAL A 74 -15.27 -5.21 -0.79
N ILE A 75 -15.25 -3.90 -0.57
CA ILE A 75 -16.45 -3.05 -0.54
C ILE A 75 -16.36 -2.06 -1.69
N ALA A 76 -17.39 -2.03 -2.52
CA ALA A 76 -17.64 -0.97 -3.49
C ALA A 76 -18.83 -0.13 -3.00
N ASP A 77 -18.55 1.04 -2.44
CA ASP A 77 -19.56 1.90 -1.82
C ASP A 77 -20.05 2.98 -2.81
N ASP A 78 -21.37 3.13 -2.95
CA ASP A 78 -21.96 4.17 -3.78
C ASP A 78 -22.03 5.54 -3.09
N ARG A 79 -21.75 5.62 -1.78
CA ARG A 79 -21.82 6.87 -1.03
C ARG A 79 -20.81 7.88 -1.58
N PRO A 80 -21.27 9.05 -2.08
CA PRO A 80 -20.38 10.09 -2.55
C PRO A 80 -19.65 10.76 -1.39
N LYS A 81 -18.50 11.34 -1.69
CA LYS A 81 -17.81 12.24 -0.74
C LYS A 81 -18.73 13.39 -0.33
N PRO A 82 -18.92 13.65 0.98
CA PRO A 82 -19.71 14.79 1.44
C PRO A 82 -19.10 16.13 1.00
N LYS A 83 -19.94 17.13 0.71
CA LYS A 83 -19.50 18.44 0.17
C LYS A 83 -18.68 19.27 1.17
N HIS A 84 -18.93 19.15 2.46
CA HIS A 84 -18.32 19.98 3.51
C HIS A 84 -17.59 19.12 4.53
N THR A 85 -16.48 18.50 4.11
CA THR A 85 -15.64 17.70 5.01
C THR A 85 -14.17 17.97 4.76
N HIS A 86 -13.41 18.09 5.85
CA HIS A 86 -11.97 18.23 5.80
C HIS A 86 -11.34 16.99 5.15
N ARG A 87 -10.49 17.18 4.12
CA ARG A 87 -9.98 16.07 3.29
C ARG A 87 -9.24 15.01 4.12
N ILE A 88 -8.43 15.45 5.09
CA ILE A 88 -7.60 14.53 5.89
C ILE A 88 -8.47 13.63 6.76
N GLU A 89 -9.42 14.21 7.49
CA GLU A 89 -10.34 13.48 8.36
C GLU A 89 -11.22 12.51 7.56
N TYR A 90 -11.69 12.97 6.40
CA TYR A 90 -12.46 12.13 5.49
C TYR A 90 -11.67 10.91 5.03
N LEU A 91 -10.45 11.12 4.52
CA LEU A 91 -9.60 10.00 4.08
C LEU A 91 -9.24 9.10 5.25
N ALA A 92 -8.92 9.64 6.43
CA ALA A 92 -8.65 8.85 7.63
C ALA A 92 -9.83 7.91 7.97
N THR A 93 -11.06 8.40 7.82
CA THR A 93 -12.27 7.60 8.04
C THR A 93 -12.32 6.41 7.07
N LEU A 94 -12.06 6.65 5.78
CA LEU A 94 -12.03 5.59 4.76
C LEU A 94 -10.92 4.57 4.99
N ARG A 95 -9.72 5.03 5.42
CA ARG A 95 -8.63 4.11 5.76
C ARG A 95 -8.97 3.22 6.95
N ASN A 96 -9.65 3.79 7.95
CA ASN A 96 -10.11 3.02 9.10
C ASN A 96 -11.15 1.96 8.71
N LEU A 97 -12.03 2.25 7.73
CA LEU A 97 -12.97 1.26 7.20
C LEU A 97 -12.24 0.11 6.47
N ALA A 98 -11.19 0.42 5.69
CA ALA A 98 -10.35 -0.60 5.08
C ALA A 98 -9.60 -1.45 6.13
N LEU A 99 -9.27 -0.89 7.29
CA LEU A 99 -8.59 -1.58 8.39
C LEU A 99 -9.55 -2.30 9.35
N GLU A 100 -10.87 -2.09 9.28
CA GLU A 100 -11.84 -2.68 10.20
C GLU A 100 -11.71 -4.22 10.37
N PRO A 101 -11.47 -5.01 9.30
CA PRO A 101 -11.30 -6.46 9.43
C PRO A 101 -10.08 -6.86 10.26
N LEU A 102 -9.05 -6.01 10.33
CA LEU A 102 -7.87 -6.26 11.16
C LEU A 102 -8.25 -6.35 12.65
N TYR A 103 -9.12 -5.43 13.11
CA TYR A 103 -9.50 -5.32 14.51
C TYR A 103 -10.54 -6.38 14.95
N SER A 104 -11.30 -6.92 14.01
CA SER A 104 -12.28 -7.99 14.27
C SER A 104 -11.71 -9.39 14.00
N SER A 105 -10.48 -9.49 13.49
CA SER A 105 -9.82 -10.77 13.23
C SER A 105 -9.20 -11.36 14.50
N ASN A 106 -9.28 -12.69 14.63
CA ASN A 106 -8.50 -13.45 15.61
C ASN A 106 -7.10 -13.82 15.10
N THR A 107 -6.78 -13.50 13.84
CA THR A 107 -5.48 -13.79 13.24
C THR A 107 -4.44 -12.76 13.68
N ALA A 108 -3.33 -13.23 14.23
CA ALA A 108 -2.16 -12.39 14.46
C ALA A 108 -1.40 -12.20 13.14
N TYR A 109 -1.53 -11.01 12.54
CA TYR A 109 -0.77 -10.65 11.34
C TYR A 109 0.62 -10.15 11.73
N GLY A 110 1.65 -10.63 11.05
CA GLY A 110 3.03 -10.17 11.26
C GLY A 110 3.24 -8.76 10.71
N ARG A 111 2.59 -8.42 9.60
CA ARG A 111 2.65 -7.08 8.98
C ARG A 111 1.31 -6.67 8.39
N VAL A 112 1.09 -5.36 8.42
CA VAL A 112 0.00 -4.68 7.71
C VAL A 112 0.63 -3.84 6.61
N VAL A 113 0.24 -4.08 5.36
CA VAL A 113 0.68 -3.30 4.21
C VAL A 113 -0.50 -2.48 3.72
N TYR A 114 -0.36 -1.17 3.79
CA TYR A 114 -1.38 -0.23 3.31
C TYR A 114 -0.99 0.25 1.91
N LEU A 115 -1.84 -0.04 0.92
CA LEU A 115 -1.64 0.33 -0.47
C LEU A 115 -2.55 1.50 -0.85
N ASN A 116 -1.95 2.51 -1.48
CA ASN A 116 -2.72 3.50 -2.23
C ASN A 116 -2.98 3.00 -3.66
N ASP A 117 -3.61 3.82 -4.49
CA ASP A 117 -3.84 3.63 -5.92
C ASP A 117 -2.58 3.84 -6.76
N MET A 118 -1.55 3.01 -6.51
CA MET A 118 -0.23 3.09 -7.17
C MET A 118 0.07 1.82 -7.97
N PHE A 119 0.94 1.95 -8.98
CA PHE A 119 1.56 0.81 -9.65
C PHE A 119 2.70 0.26 -8.79
N PHE A 120 2.80 -1.06 -8.68
CA PHE A 120 3.89 -1.74 -7.97
C PHE A 120 4.17 -3.10 -8.60
N CYS A 121 5.33 -3.68 -8.28
CA CYS A 121 5.65 -5.07 -8.56
C CYS A 121 5.58 -5.92 -7.29
N LEU A 122 5.33 -7.22 -7.44
CA LEU A 122 5.41 -8.21 -6.36
C LEU A 122 6.74 -8.11 -5.60
N THR A 123 7.85 -7.96 -6.34
CA THR A 123 9.19 -7.81 -5.77
C THR A 123 9.30 -6.61 -4.84
N ASP A 124 8.63 -5.50 -5.17
CA ASP A 124 8.68 -4.28 -4.36
C ASP A 124 7.93 -4.48 -3.04
N LEU A 125 6.79 -5.19 -3.05
CA LEU A 125 6.07 -5.54 -1.83
C LEU A 125 6.84 -6.53 -0.95
N LEU A 126 7.44 -7.56 -1.57
CA LEU A 126 8.26 -8.53 -0.83
C LEU A 126 9.47 -7.85 -0.20
N GLU A 127 10.13 -6.97 -0.93
CA GLU A 127 11.24 -6.17 -0.43
C GLU A 127 10.81 -5.24 0.70
N LEU A 128 9.67 -4.55 0.57
CA LEU A 128 9.13 -3.69 1.63
C LEU A 128 8.88 -4.45 2.93
N VAL A 129 8.25 -5.62 2.85
CA VAL A 129 7.99 -6.50 4.00
C VAL A 129 9.30 -7.03 4.57
N PHE A 130 10.23 -7.47 3.71
CA PHE A 130 11.54 -7.97 4.11
C PHE A 130 12.34 -6.89 4.87
N GLN A 131 12.43 -5.68 4.33
CA GLN A 131 13.15 -4.58 4.96
C GLN A 131 12.52 -4.18 6.29
N SER A 132 11.19 -4.16 6.38
CA SER A 132 10.47 -3.95 7.64
C SER A 132 10.84 -4.99 8.71
N GLN A 133 10.99 -6.25 8.32
CA GLN A 133 11.36 -7.34 9.22
C GLN A 133 12.85 -7.31 9.59
N ALA A 134 13.73 -7.21 8.60
CA ALA A 134 15.18 -7.20 8.78
C ALA A 134 15.65 -6.05 9.68
N HIS A 135 15.03 -4.88 9.54
CA HIS A 135 15.35 -3.69 10.34
C HIS A 135 14.53 -3.57 11.63
N ARG A 136 13.60 -4.50 11.89
CA ARG A 136 12.65 -4.42 13.02
C ARG A 136 11.93 -3.07 13.06
N ALA A 137 11.60 -2.55 11.89
CA ALA A 137 11.03 -1.22 11.73
C ALA A 137 9.54 -1.25 12.10
N HIS A 138 9.10 -0.30 12.91
CA HIS A 138 7.67 -0.12 13.23
C HIS A 138 6.86 0.39 12.02
N LEU A 139 7.53 1.16 11.15
CA LEU A 139 6.97 1.68 9.91
C LEU A 139 8.05 1.58 8.83
N THR A 140 7.64 1.19 7.63
CA THR A 140 8.49 1.19 6.44
C THR A 140 7.64 1.71 5.30
N CYS A 141 8.17 2.66 4.55
CA CYS A 141 7.48 3.25 3.40
C CYS A 141 8.33 3.02 2.15
N ALA A 142 7.68 2.65 1.06
CA ALA A 142 8.32 2.69 -0.24
C ALA A 142 8.49 4.16 -0.67
N GLU A 143 9.55 4.44 -1.43
CA GLU A 143 9.65 5.71 -2.15
C GLU A 143 8.63 5.72 -3.28
N ASP A 144 7.81 6.76 -3.33
CA ASP A 144 6.78 6.92 -4.36
C ASP A 144 7.21 7.96 -5.40
N PHE A 145 7.02 7.64 -6.68
CA PHE A 145 7.47 8.45 -7.79
C PHE A 145 6.36 8.67 -8.80
N GLU A 146 6.27 9.90 -9.30
CA GLU A 146 5.34 10.32 -10.34
C GLU A 146 6.10 10.76 -11.59
N LEU A 147 5.58 10.39 -12.77
CA LEU A 147 6.09 10.89 -14.05
C LEU A 147 5.40 12.24 -14.36
N LYS A 148 6.15 13.34 -14.21
CA LYS A 148 5.67 14.70 -14.51
C LYS A 148 6.46 15.30 -15.66
N HIS A 149 5.76 15.67 -16.74
CA HIS A 149 6.36 16.25 -17.95
C HIS A 149 7.54 15.42 -18.51
N GLY A 150 7.42 14.09 -18.50
CA GLY A 150 8.46 13.17 -18.96
C GLY A 150 9.64 12.99 -17.99
N SER A 151 9.60 13.61 -16.81
CA SER A 151 10.63 13.47 -15.77
C SER A 151 10.08 12.70 -14.57
N LEU A 152 10.85 11.71 -14.10
CA LEU A 152 10.55 11.00 -12.86
C LEU A 152 10.83 11.92 -11.67
N THR A 153 9.84 12.10 -10.79
CA THR A 153 9.97 12.96 -9.61
C THR A 153 9.39 12.30 -8.37
N PHE A 154 10.01 12.54 -7.22
CA PHE A 154 9.50 12.02 -5.94
C PHE A 154 8.12 12.61 -5.61
N TYR A 155 7.16 11.78 -5.21
CA TYR A 155 5.81 12.20 -4.84
C TYR A 155 5.76 12.67 -3.38
N ASP A 156 4.87 13.62 -3.07
CA ASP A 156 4.61 14.11 -1.70
C ASP A 156 5.81 14.69 -0.92
N THR A 157 6.43 15.74 -1.48
CA THR A 157 7.37 16.59 -0.72
C THR A 157 6.67 17.48 0.33
N TRP A 158 5.33 17.44 0.41
CA TRP A 158 4.56 18.22 1.38
C TRP A 158 4.71 17.62 2.78
N VAL A 159 4.63 16.29 2.92
CA VAL A 159 4.75 15.60 4.22
C VAL A 159 6.13 14.98 4.44
N ALA A 160 6.79 14.47 3.40
CA ALA A 160 8.04 13.71 3.57
C ALA A 160 9.18 14.57 4.16
N ARG A 161 9.81 14.08 5.22
CA ARG A 161 10.92 14.75 5.93
C ARG A 161 12.06 13.78 6.15
N ASP A 162 13.29 14.28 6.10
CA ASP A 162 14.47 13.52 6.54
C ASP A 162 14.64 13.59 8.06
N ILE A 163 15.62 12.85 8.58
CA ILE A 163 15.92 12.83 10.02
C ILE A 163 16.33 14.20 10.58
N LEU A 164 16.73 15.16 9.73
CA LEU A 164 17.04 16.53 10.11
C LEU A 164 15.79 17.44 10.13
N GLY A 165 14.65 16.92 9.69
CA GLY A 165 13.38 17.65 9.58
C GLY A 165 13.25 18.47 8.30
N HIS A 166 14.15 18.29 7.32
CA HIS A 166 14.08 18.98 6.04
C HIS A 166 13.11 18.28 5.10
N ALA A 167 12.41 19.07 4.27
CA ALA A 167 11.54 18.52 3.24
C ALA A 167 12.33 17.73 2.20
N PHE A 168 11.79 16.58 1.77
CA PHE A 168 12.36 15.85 0.65
C PHE A 168 12.32 16.69 -0.64
N LYS A 169 13.25 16.40 -1.54
CA LYS A 169 13.39 17.04 -2.85
C LYS A 169 12.68 16.21 -3.92
N LYS A 170 12.24 16.89 -4.98
CA LYS A 170 11.62 16.25 -6.15
C LYS A 170 12.61 15.42 -6.98
N GLN A 171 13.90 15.71 -6.89
CA GLN A 171 14.92 15.06 -7.70
C GLN A 171 15.11 13.60 -7.26
N PRO A 172 14.94 12.62 -8.17
CA PRO A 172 15.18 11.22 -7.82
C PRO A 172 16.65 11.00 -7.46
N PHE A 173 16.92 10.03 -6.59
CA PHE A 173 18.27 9.65 -6.16
C PHE A 173 19.06 10.73 -5.39
N ASN A 174 18.39 11.81 -4.99
CA ASN A 174 18.91 12.85 -4.10
C ASN A 174 17.76 13.51 -3.32
N ILE A 175 16.89 12.68 -2.70
CA ILE A 175 15.64 13.17 -2.12
C ILE A 175 15.82 13.78 -0.73
N ALA A 176 16.73 13.27 0.10
CA ALA A 176 16.98 13.76 1.46
C ALA A 176 18.17 14.73 1.51
N ASP A 177 18.28 15.56 2.55
CA ASP A 177 19.46 16.38 2.79
C ASP A 177 20.49 15.70 3.69
N ASP A 178 20.03 14.81 4.57
CA ASP A 178 20.89 13.95 5.38
C ASP A 178 21.93 13.17 4.55
N GLY A 179 23.18 13.18 5.03
CA GLY A 179 24.30 12.55 4.35
C GLY A 179 24.20 11.01 4.34
N ALA A 180 23.69 10.41 5.42
CA ALA A 180 23.54 8.96 5.50
C ALA A 180 22.43 8.47 4.56
N ALA A 181 21.30 9.19 4.50
CA ALA A 181 20.21 8.95 3.56
C ALA A 181 20.68 9.02 2.10
N LYS A 182 21.46 10.05 1.74
CA LYS A 182 22.06 10.15 0.39
C LYS A 182 22.94 8.93 0.05
N VAL A 183 23.83 8.54 0.97
CA VAL A 183 24.71 7.38 0.75
C VAL A 183 23.92 6.08 0.66
N ALA A 184 22.87 5.93 1.45
CA ALA A 184 21.98 4.77 1.40
C ALA A 184 21.22 4.69 0.07
N GLN A 185 20.64 5.81 -0.39
CA GLN A 185 19.90 5.88 -1.65
C GLN A 185 20.80 5.55 -2.85
N MET A 186 22.04 6.06 -2.89
CA MET A 186 23.03 5.72 -3.93
C MET A 186 23.41 4.23 -3.94
N LYS A 187 23.20 3.52 -2.83
CA LYS A 187 23.49 2.09 -2.69
C LYS A 187 22.22 1.23 -2.74
N SER A 188 21.08 1.83 -3.06
CA SER A 188 19.76 1.16 -3.03
C SER A 188 19.48 0.49 -1.68
N ARG A 189 19.77 1.20 -0.59
CA ARG A 189 19.54 0.75 0.79
C ARG A 189 18.48 1.61 1.46
N PRO A 190 17.71 1.04 2.42
CA PRO A 190 16.79 1.82 3.23
C PRO A 190 17.53 2.87 4.07
N PHE A 191 16.83 3.96 4.39
CA PHE A 191 17.30 5.04 5.27
C PHE A 191 16.15 5.58 6.12
N GLN A 192 16.49 6.51 7.02
CA GLN A 192 15.59 7.23 7.92
C GLN A 192 15.70 8.73 7.65
#